data_AF-A0A6A5ZQW9-F1
#
_entry.id   AF-A0A6A5ZQW9-F1
#
_cell.length_a   1.000
_cell.length_b   1.000
_cell.length_c   1.000
_cell.angle_alpha   90.00
_cell.angle_beta   90.00
_cell.angle_gamma   90.00
#
_symmetry.space_group_name_H-M   'P 1'
#
loop_
_entity.id
_entity.type
_entity.pdbx_description
1 polymer ?
#
loop_
_entity_poly.entity_id
_entity_poly.type
_entity_poly.pdbx_seq_one_letter_code
_entity_poly.pdbx_strand_id
1 'polypeptide(L)'
;MVNITTAAKAVAAGYALAISHGANYSIPLSTVADEVSTYFLPNYTSFTLGTINPLQNQSGIAAGFASLYELWRQEDQPGTKVHITKTKVRAVSDQSALCWLTYTIHPTNGMEKWSWTNVYGFRMVENGTGARRAGGWEFVIGDQEHQEYAKRFPETS
;
A
#
# COMPACT_ATOMS: atom_id res chain seq x y z
N MET A 1 22.47 16.34 -3.38
CA MET A 1 22.11 14.92 -3.20
C MET A 1 20.90 14.85 -2.28
N VAL A 2 19.82 14.19 -2.68
CA VAL A 2 18.60 14.09 -1.85
C VAL A 2 18.84 13.10 -0.72
N ASN A 3 18.43 13.44 0.51
CA ASN A 3 18.50 12.51 1.63
C ASN A 3 17.48 11.37 1.43
N ILE A 4 17.96 10.14 1.29
CA ILE A 4 17.13 8.95 1.01
C ILE A 4 16.01 8.74 2.04
N THR A 5 16.28 9.04 3.32
CA THR A 5 15.27 8.89 4.38
C THR A 5 14.17 9.94 4.23
N THR A 6 14.53 11.16 3.86
CA THR A 6 13.55 12.23 3.59
C THR A 6 12.70 11.90 2.38
N ALA A 7 13.31 11.43 1.28
CA ALA A 7 12.59 11.02 0.07
C ALA A 7 11.60 9.88 0.36
N ALA A 8 12.06 8.82 1.02
CA ALA A 8 11.23 7.67 1.36
C ALA A 8 10.07 8.05 2.31
N LYS A 9 10.31 8.93 3.29
CA LYS A 9 9.25 9.47 4.15
C LYS A 9 8.22 10.29 3.38
N ALA A 10 8.64 11.09 2.40
CA ALA A 10 7.73 11.88 1.57
C ALA A 10 6.83 10.98 0.73
N VAL A 11 7.40 9.91 0.14
CA VAL A 11 6.63 8.91 -0.60
C VAL A 11 5.68 8.14 0.32
N ALA A 12 6.11 7.73 1.50
CA ALA A 12 5.23 7.12 2.51
C ALA A 12 4.06 8.02 2.91
N ALA A 13 4.31 9.31 3.14
CA ALA A 13 3.27 10.28 3.51
C ALA A 13 2.25 10.51 2.38
N GLY A 14 2.73 10.68 1.14
CA GLY A 14 1.82 10.81 -0.01
C GLY A 14 1.01 9.53 -0.23
N TYR A 15 1.65 8.37 -0.09
CA TYR A 15 0.97 7.08 -0.24
C TYR A 15 -0.10 6.88 0.86
N ALA A 16 0.20 7.27 2.10
CA ALA A 16 -0.76 7.27 3.19
C ALA A 16 -1.99 8.14 2.90
N LEU A 17 -1.78 9.32 2.31
CA LEU A 17 -2.88 10.20 1.91
C LEU A 17 -3.75 9.54 0.83
N ALA A 18 -3.13 8.99 -0.22
CA ALA A 18 -3.85 8.30 -1.30
C ALA A 18 -4.66 7.10 -0.78
N ILE A 19 -4.10 6.30 0.13
CA ILE A 19 -4.83 5.22 0.81
C ILE A 19 -6.04 5.75 1.58
N SER A 20 -5.90 6.89 2.27
CA SER A 20 -7.00 7.46 3.06
C SER A 20 -8.19 7.90 2.22
N HIS A 21 -8.00 8.20 0.93
CA HIS A 21 -9.10 8.51 0.01
C HIS A 21 -10.02 7.31 -0.24
N GLY A 22 -9.57 6.07 0.03
CA GLY A 22 -10.41 4.88 0.01
C GLY A 22 -11.62 4.99 0.95
N ALA A 23 -11.51 5.76 2.04
CA ALA A 23 -12.60 6.02 2.97
C ALA A 23 -13.69 6.96 2.41
N ASN A 24 -13.45 7.64 1.28
CA ASN A 24 -14.42 8.53 0.66
C ASN A 24 -15.20 7.76 -0.43
N TYR A 25 -16.44 7.42 -0.12
CA TYR A 25 -17.30 6.60 -0.99
C TYR A 25 -17.90 7.40 -2.16
N SER A 26 -17.72 8.73 -2.16
CA SER A 26 -18.08 9.60 -3.29
C SER A 26 -17.00 9.65 -4.38
N ILE A 27 -15.79 9.13 -4.12
CA ILE A 27 -14.72 9.03 -5.11
C ILE A 27 -14.80 7.64 -5.78
N PRO A 28 -14.81 7.55 -7.12
CA PRO A 28 -14.76 6.25 -7.81
C PRO A 28 -13.55 5.43 -7.39
N LEU A 29 -13.75 4.12 -7.17
CA LEU A 29 -12.65 3.21 -6.78
C LEU A 29 -11.50 3.21 -7.79
N SER A 30 -11.80 3.31 -9.08
CA SER A 30 -10.79 3.43 -10.14
C SER A 30 -9.89 4.66 -9.93
N THR A 31 -10.46 5.81 -9.57
CA THR A 31 -9.69 7.03 -9.29
C THR A 31 -8.78 6.87 -8.09
N VAL A 32 -9.27 6.29 -6.99
CA VAL A 32 -8.44 6.02 -5.81
C VAL A 32 -7.32 5.03 -6.15
N ALA A 33 -7.65 3.97 -6.89
CA ALA A 33 -6.70 2.95 -7.27
C ALA A 33 -5.62 3.46 -8.23
N ASP A 34 -5.99 4.31 -9.21
CA ASP A 34 -5.07 4.98 -10.10
C ASP A 34 -4.11 5.88 -9.31
N GLU A 35 -4.62 6.68 -8.38
CA GLU A 35 -3.81 7.55 -7.52
C GLU A 35 -2.80 6.72 -6.70
N VAL A 36 -3.27 5.67 -6.05
CA VAL A 36 -2.46 4.73 -5.27
C VAL A 36 -1.39 4.06 -6.13
N SER A 37 -1.75 3.60 -7.32
CA SER A 37 -0.83 2.89 -8.22
C SER A 37 0.38 3.73 -8.61
N THR A 38 0.26 5.06 -8.61
CA THR A 38 1.35 5.94 -9.02
C THR A 38 2.59 5.80 -8.12
N TYR A 39 2.43 5.37 -6.87
CA TYR A 39 3.51 5.25 -5.89
C TYR A 39 4.43 4.04 -6.13
N PHE A 40 4.06 3.15 -7.04
CA PHE A 40 4.77 1.92 -7.35
C PHE A 40 5.60 2.05 -8.62
N LEU A 41 6.77 1.41 -8.65
CA LEU A 41 7.64 1.40 -9.81
C LEU A 41 7.17 0.36 -10.84
N PRO A 42 7.47 0.52 -12.14
CA PRO A 42 7.01 -0.39 -13.19
C PRO A 42 7.43 -1.87 -13.01
N ASN A 43 8.50 -2.12 -12.26
CA ASN A 43 9.02 -3.46 -11.95
C ASN A 43 8.62 -3.93 -10.54
N TYR A 44 7.54 -3.37 -9.98
CA TYR A 44 7.10 -3.70 -8.63
C TYR A 44 6.77 -5.18 -8.46
N THR A 45 7.18 -5.73 -7.32
CA THR A 45 6.91 -7.12 -6.92
C THR A 45 6.33 -7.21 -5.52
N SER A 46 5.28 -7.99 -5.32
CA SER A 46 4.76 -8.27 -3.97
C SER A 46 5.08 -9.68 -3.51
N PHE A 47 5.35 -9.81 -2.22
CA PHE A 47 5.61 -11.05 -1.53
C PHE A 47 4.57 -11.23 -0.43
N THR A 48 3.88 -12.36 -0.45
CA THR A 48 2.82 -12.69 0.51
C THR A 48 2.85 -14.18 0.82
N LEU A 49 3.17 -14.56 2.06
CA LEU A 49 3.07 -15.92 2.59
C LEU A 49 3.78 -16.98 1.73
N GLY A 50 4.93 -16.61 1.15
CA GLY A 50 5.70 -17.47 0.25
C GLY A 50 5.31 -17.37 -1.24
N THR A 51 4.19 -16.71 -1.55
CA THR A 51 3.78 -16.40 -2.93
C THR A 51 4.46 -15.13 -3.42
N ILE A 52 4.92 -15.16 -4.67
CA ILE A 52 5.50 -14.02 -5.38
C ILE A 52 4.51 -13.58 -6.46
N ASN A 53 4.15 -12.30 -6.48
CA ASN A 53 3.42 -11.69 -7.59
C ASN A 53 4.36 -10.71 -8.30
N PRO A 54 5.09 -11.17 -9.34
CA PRO A 54 6.14 -10.38 -9.97
C PRO A 54 5.60 -9.34 -10.95
N LEU A 55 6.39 -8.28 -11.14
CA LEU A 55 6.37 -7.40 -12.32
C LEU A 55 5.00 -6.79 -12.65
N GLN A 56 4.31 -6.28 -11.64
CA GLN A 56 3.06 -5.57 -11.90
C GLN A 56 3.38 -4.17 -12.43
N ASN A 57 2.88 -3.88 -13.63
CA ASN A 57 2.86 -2.51 -14.14
C ASN A 57 1.81 -1.68 -13.39
N GLN A 58 1.84 -0.37 -13.59
CA GLN A 58 0.96 0.55 -12.88
C GLN A 58 -0.54 0.21 -13.05
N SER A 59 -0.97 -0.18 -14.26
CA SER A 59 -2.37 -0.54 -14.50
C SER A 59 -2.77 -1.84 -13.80
N GLY A 60 -1.89 -2.84 -13.72
CA GLY A 60 -2.11 -4.06 -12.96
C GLY A 60 -2.24 -3.79 -11.45
N ILE A 61 -1.43 -2.88 -10.92
CA ILE A 61 -1.51 -2.45 -9.53
C ILE A 61 -2.83 -1.70 -9.27
N ALA A 62 -3.21 -0.78 -10.16
CA ALA A 62 -4.49 -0.07 -10.05
C ALA A 62 -5.66 -1.06 -10.08
N ALA A 63 -5.67 -2.02 -11.01
CA ALA A 63 -6.69 -3.06 -11.06
C ALA A 63 -6.75 -3.87 -9.75
N GLY A 64 -5.60 -4.27 -9.20
CA GLY A 64 -5.52 -5.00 -7.93
C GLY A 64 -6.10 -4.22 -6.75
N PHE A 65 -5.77 -2.93 -6.61
CA PHE A 65 -6.34 -2.08 -5.56
C PHE A 65 -7.84 -1.85 -5.74
N ALA A 66 -8.31 -1.67 -6.98
CA ALA A 66 -9.73 -1.53 -7.27
C ALA A 66 -10.51 -2.78 -6.85
N SER A 67 -10.04 -3.98 -7.23
CA SER A 67 -10.66 -5.25 -6.85
C SER A 67 -10.63 -5.48 -5.34
N LEU A 68 -9.54 -5.14 -4.65
CA LEU A 68 -9.44 -5.24 -3.20
C LEU A 68 -10.47 -4.34 -2.50
N TYR A 69 -10.58 -3.08 -2.93
CA TYR A 69 -11.53 -2.14 -2.35
C TYR A 69 -12.97 -2.48 -2.69
N GLU A 70 -13.24 -3.05 -3.86
CA GLU A 70 -14.56 -3.56 -4.21
C GLU A 70 -14.97 -4.70 -3.29
N LEU A 71 -14.08 -5.70 -3.08
CA LEU A 71 -14.28 -6.76 -2.11
C LEU A 71 -14.53 -6.18 -0.71
N TRP A 72 -13.66 -5.30 -0.23
CA TRP A 72 -13.76 -4.76 1.12
C TRP A 72 -15.01 -3.90 1.35
N ARG A 73 -15.63 -3.34 0.30
CA ARG A 73 -16.87 -2.55 0.40
C ARG A 73 -18.16 -3.36 0.40
N GLN A 74 -18.10 -4.70 0.28
CA GLN A 74 -19.27 -5.56 0.40
C GLN A 74 -19.85 -5.53 1.84
N GLU A 75 -21.12 -5.92 1.99
CA GLU A 75 -21.90 -5.74 3.24
C GLU A 75 -21.24 -6.37 4.48
N ASP A 76 -20.74 -7.60 4.35
CA ASP A 76 -20.09 -8.33 5.45
C ASP A 76 -18.60 -8.02 5.62
N GLN A 77 -18.05 -7.15 4.77
CA GLN A 77 -16.63 -6.85 4.69
C GLN A 77 -16.28 -5.59 5.50
N PRO A 78 -15.01 -5.34 5.84
CA PRO A 78 -14.69 -4.32 6.84
C PRO A 78 -14.82 -2.89 6.32
N GLY A 79 -15.07 -2.67 5.03
CA GLY A 79 -15.01 -1.37 4.41
C GLY A 79 -13.57 -0.94 4.11
N THR A 80 -13.42 0.31 3.68
CA THR A 80 -12.14 0.84 3.14
C THR A 80 -11.59 2.01 3.95
N LYS A 81 -12.06 2.19 5.18
CA LYS A 81 -11.56 3.21 6.09
C LYS A 81 -10.23 2.79 6.71
N VAL A 82 -9.15 3.00 5.96
CA VAL A 82 -7.79 2.60 6.30
C VAL A 82 -6.88 3.82 6.41
N HIS A 83 -6.03 3.83 7.44
CA HIS A 83 -5.02 4.87 7.66
C HIS A 83 -3.66 4.25 7.93
N ILE A 84 -2.59 4.86 7.41
CA ILE A 84 -1.22 4.52 7.82
C ILE A 84 -0.90 5.34 9.07
N THR A 85 -0.87 4.70 10.24
CA THR A 85 -0.76 5.35 11.55
C THR A 85 0.67 5.44 12.07
N LYS A 86 1.58 4.60 11.53
CA LYS A 86 3.00 4.63 11.88
C LYS A 86 3.85 4.35 10.65
N THR A 87 4.95 5.09 10.55
CA THR A 87 5.96 4.91 9.50
C THR A 87 7.34 4.84 10.15
N LYS A 88 8.11 3.80 9.84
CA LYS A 88 9.54 3.71 10.17
C LYS A 88 10.32 3.56 8.88
N VAL A 89 11.41 4.29 8.73
CA VAL A 89 12.29 4.24 7.55
C VAL A 89 13.70 3.90 8.00
N ARG A 90 14.36 2.99 7.29
CA ARG A 90 15.78 2.66 7.45
C ARG A 90 16.47 2.74 6.10
N ALA A 91 17.41 3.67 5.97
CA ALA A 91 18.27 3.72 4.78
C ALA A 91 19.06 2.40 4.62
N VAL A 92 19.15 1.92 3.39
CA VAL A 92 19.97 0.76 3.00
C VAL A 92 21.19 1.25 2.22
N SER A 93 20.98 2.19 1.30
CA SER A 93 22.02 2.92 0.57
C SER A 93 21.56 4.36 0.31
N ASP A 94 22.35 5.11 -0.45
CA ASP A 94 21.97 6.40 -1.02
C ASP A 94 20.81 6.32 -2.04
N GLN A 95 20.55 5.13 -2.59
CA GLN A 95 19.51 4.87 -3.59
C GLN A 95 18.31 4.08 -3.07
N SER A 96 18.38 3.53 -1.85
CA SER A 96 17.35 2.61 -1.35
C SER A 96 17.11 2.70 0.16
N ALA A 97 15.87 2.43 0.57
CA ALA A 97 15.47 2.35 1.97
C ALA A 97 14.38 1.29 2.19
N LEU A 98 14.31 0.76 3.41
CA LEU A 98 13.18 -0.06 3.86
C LEU A 98 12.21 0.79 4.66
N CYS A 99 10.92 0.65 4.36
CA CYS A 99 9.84 1.41 4.97
C CYS A 99 8.82 0.44 5.60
N TRP A 100 8.68 0.50 6.92
CA TRP A 100 7.60 -0.21 7.63
C TRP A 100 6.42 0.72 7.76
N LEU A 101 5.31 0.38 7.10
CA LEU A 101 4.07 1.13 7.14
C LEU A 101 3.04 0.33 7.92
N THR A 102 2.62 0.85 9.08
CA THR A 102 1.57 0.25 9.88
C THR A 102 0.23 0.84 9.48
N TYR A 103 -0.66 -0.03 9.01
CA TYR A 103 -2.02 0.29 8.64
C TYR A 103 -2.94 0.07 9.84
N THR A 104 -3.99 0.86 9.93
CA THR A 104 -5.11 0.66 10.84
C THR A 104 -6.39 0.78 10.04
N ILE A 105 -7.19 -0.27 10.04
CA ILE A 105 -8.54 -0.24 9.47
C ILE A 105 -9.56 0.02 10.58
N HIS A 106 -10.57 0.81 10.25
CA HIS A 106 -11.71 1.12 11.11
C HIS A 106 -12.97 0.53 10.48
N PRO A 107 -13.35 -0.70 10.86
CA PRO A 107 -14.40 -1.41 10.17
C PRO A 107 -15.75 -0.71 10.25
N THR A 108 -16.54 -0.80 9.18
CA THR A 108 -17.91 -0.27 9.14
C THR A 108 -18.98 -1.33 9.42
N ASN A 109 -18.59 -2.60 9.45
CA ASN A 109 -19.46 -3.76 9.69
C ASN A 109 -19.54 -4.17 11.19
N GLY A 110 -19.12 -3.30 12.11
CA GLY A 110 -19.17 -3.56 13.55
C GLY A 110 -18.01 -4.37 14.13
N MET A 111 -17.06 -4.83 13.30
CA MET A 111 -15.86 -5.51 13.79
C MET A 111 -14.93 -4.56 14.55
N GLU A 112 -14.14 -5.12 15.48
CA GLU A 112 -13.09 -4.36 16.16
C GLU A 112 -12.03 -3.88 15.16
N LYS A 113 -11.52 -2.65 15.36
CA LYS A 113 -10.38 -2.13 14.59
C LYS A 113 -9.15 -3.03 14.74
N TRP A 114 -8.33 -3.11 13.70
CA TRP A 114 -7.06 -3.81 13.77
C TRP A 114 -5.98 -3.14 12.94
N SER A 115 -4.76 -3.64 13.13
CA SER A 115 -3.57 -3.13 12.49
C SER A 115 -2.66 -4.23 12.01
N TRP A 116 -1.97 -3.96 10.92
CA TRP A 116 -0.92 -4.79 10.36
C TRP A 116 0.22 -3.89 9.87
N THR A 117 1.41 -4.45 9.70
CA THR A 117 2.56 -3.72 9.15
C THR A 117 3.09 -4.44 7.92
N ASN A 118 3.14 -3.71 6.81
CA ASN A 118 3.82 -4.14 5.59
C ASN A 118 5.20 -3.50 5.51
N VAL A 119 6.14 -4.18 4.84
CA VAL A 119 7.50 -3.68 4.60
C VAL A 119 7.69 -3.39 3.13
N TYR A 120 7.94 -2.13 2.80
CA TYR A 120 8.15 -1.66 1.44
C TYR A 120 9.63 -1.38 1.17
N GLY A 121 10.10 -1.78 -0.02
CA GLY A 121 11.37 -1.34 -0.57
C GLY A 121 11.19 -0.03 -1.34
N PHE A 122 11.77 1.06 -0.84
CA PHE A 122 11.85 2.32 -1.57
C PHE A 122 13.09 2.35 -2.46
N ARG A 123 12.92 2.82 -3.70
CA ARG A 123 14.03 3.06 -4.63
C ARG A 123 13.95 4.43 -5.28
N MET A 124 15.09 5.12 -5.32
CA MET A 124 15.27 6.35 -6.09
C MET A 124 15.16 6.06 -7.60
N VAL A 125 14.60 7.01 -8.34
CA VAL A 125 14.54 6.96 -9.80
C VAL A 125 15.26 8.20 -10.33
N GLU A 126 16.19 7.99 -11.26
CA GLU A 126 16.89 9.08 -11.94
C GLU A 126 15.87 9.94 -12.70
N ASN A 127 15.92 11.26 -12.50
CA ASN A 127 14.91 12.23 -12.98
C ASN A 127 13.51 12.11 -12.34
N GLY A 128 13.37 11.29 -11.29
CA GLY A 128 12.13 11.08 -10.56
C GLY A 128 11.13 10.19 -11.30
N THR A 129 9.97 9.99 -10.66
CA THR A 129 8.81 9.32 -11.28
C THR A 129 7.94 10.35 -12.00
N GLY A 130 7.06 9.91 -12.90
CA GLY A 130 6.12 10.80 -13.62
C GLY A 130 5.25 11.70 -12.73
N ALA A 131 5.16 11.40 -11.43
CA ALA A 131 4.52 12.23 -10.42
C ALA A 131 5.47 13.18 -9.66
N ARG A 132 6.65 13.48 -10.21
CA ARG A 132 7.71 14.34 -9.62
C ARG A 132 8.22 13.89 -8.25
N ARG A 133 7.99 12.63 -7.86
CA ARG A 133 8.59 12.03 -6.65
C ARG A 133 9.99 11.55 -6.98
N ALA A 134 10.91 11.66 -6.03
CA ALA A 134 12.30 11.19 -6.18
C ALA A 134 12.42 9.66 -6.39
N GLY A 135 11.37 8.89 -6.12
CA GLY A 135 11.35 7.44 -6.23
C GLY A 135 9.96 6.84 -5.96
N GLY A 136 9.91 5.53 -5.76
CA GLY A 136 8.68 4.78 -5.51
C GLY A 136 8.93 3.42 -4.86
N TRP A 137 7.86 2.64 -4.70
CA TRP A 137 7.89 1.28 -4.16
C TRP A 137 8.34 0.28 -5.23
N GLU A 138 9.47 -0.37 -4.98
CA GLU A 138 9.99 -1.46 -5.80
C GLU A 138 9.44 -2.83 -5.36
N PHE A 139 9.16 -3.00 -4.08
CA PHE A 139 8.52 -4.22 -3.59
C PHE A 139 7.75 -4.00 -2.29
N VAL A 140 6.89 -4.97 -1.93
CA VAL A 140 6.29 -5.09 -0.60
C VAL A 140 6.38 -6.50 -0.06
N ILE A 141 6.55 -6.63 1.25
CA ILE A 141 6.26 -7.84 2.01
C ILE A 141 4.95 -7.58 2.78
N GLY A 142 3.91 -8.33 2.42
CA GLY A 142 2.51 -8.10 2.84
C GLY A 142 1.93 -9.21 3.73
N ASP A 143 2.78 -10.03 4.37
CA ASP A 143 2.35 -11.22 5.12
C ASP A 143 1.35 -10.88 6.25
N GLN A 144 1.63 -9.82 7.03
CA GLN A 144 0.79 -9.47 8.16
C GLN A 144 -0.61 -9.03 7.73
N GLU A 145 -0.73 -8.35 6.60
CA GLU A 145 -2.03 -7.96 6.04
C GLU A 145 -2.92 -9.18 5.83
N HIS A 146 -2.39 -10.18 5.14
CA HIS A 146 -3.12 -11.39 4.80
C HIS A 146 -3.40 -12.26 6.03
N GLN A 147 -2.45 -12.34 6.97
CA GLN A 147 -2.65 -13.04 8.24
C GLN A 147 -3.73 -12.37 9.10
N GLU A 148 -3.71 -11.05 9.23
CA GLU A 148 -4.72 -10.33 10.00
C GLU A 148 -6.10 -10.39 9.34
N TYR A 149 -6.16 -10.36 8.02
CA TYR A 149 -7.40 -10.54 7.28
C TYR A 149 -7.96 -11.97 7.47
N ALA A 150 -7.13 -13.01 7.31
CA ALA A 150 -7.54 -14.42 7.46
C ALA A 150 -8.03 -14.78 8.87
N LYS A 151 -7.52 -14.13 9.92
CA LYS A 151 -8.03 -14.30 11.30
C LYS A 151 -9.50 -13.87 11.46
N ARG A 152 -9.98 -13.01 10.56
CA ARG A 152 -11.28 -12.34 10.63
C ARG A 152 -12.27 -12.86 9.59
N PHE A 153 -11.74 -13.22 8.43
CA PHE A 153 -12.47 -13.81 7.32
C PHE A 153 -11.82 -15.14 6.96
N PRO A 154 -11.95 -16.18 7.82
CA PRO A 154 -11.45 -17.51 7.49
C PRO A 154 -12.23 -18.03 6.28
N GLU A 155 -11.54 -18.61 5.30
CA GLU A 155 -12.21 -19.36 4.24
C GLU A 155 -13.01 -20.50 4.89
N THR A 156 -14.33 -20.50 4.73
CA THR A 156 -15.15 -21.65 5.08
C THR A 156 -14.88 -22.73 4.05
N SER A 157 -14.15 -23.76 4.46
CA SER A 157 -13.92 -25.00 3.69
C SER A 157 -15.22 -25.66 3.25
#